data_AF-A0A3R7VZA3-F1
#
_entry.id   AF-A0A3R7VZA3-F1
#
_cell.length_a   1.000
_cell.length_b   1.000
_cell.length_c   1.000
_cell.angle_alpha   90.00
_cell.angle_beta   90.00
_cell.angle_gamma   90.00
#
_symmetry.space_group_name_H-M   'P 1'
#
loop_
_entity.id
_entity.type
_entity.pdbx_description
1 polymer ?
#
loop_
_entity_poly.entity_id
_entity_poly.type
_entity_poly.pdbx_seq_one_letter_code
_entity_poly.pdbx_strand_id
1 'polypeptide(L)' 'MSSKESENKVDANDVEMTFEQAMEKLELLVEQLECGQMTLDESLTTFEEGIKLAQRCRKRLDD' A
#
# COMPACT_ATOMS: atom_id res chain seq x y z
N MET A 1 24.82 -17.54 -1.61
CA MET A 1 24.58 -16.08 -1.69
C MET A 1 23.57 -15.84 -2.80
N SER A 2 22.56 -15.02 -2.48
CA SER A 2 21.57 -14.40 -3.36
C SER A 2 20.80 -15.28 -4.33
N SER A 3 19.64 -15.73 -3.87
CA SER A 3 18.41 -15.55 -4.64
C SER A 3 17.37 -14.98 -3.69
N LYS A 4 17.32 -13.64 -3.64
CA LYS A 4 16.28 -12.87 -2.97
C LYS A 4 14.99 -12.94 -3.79
N GLU A 5 13.90 -13.15 -3.06
CA GLU A 5 12.60 -12.47 -3.18
C GLU A 5 11.92 -12.48 -4.55
N SER A 6 10.81 -13.24 -4.65
CA SER A 6 9.47 -12.66 -4.87
C SER A 6 8.53 -13.72 -5.40
N GLU A 7 7.78 -14.38 -4.50
CA GLU A 7 6.43 -14.86 -4.81
C GLU A 7 5.63 -14.87 -3.51
N ASN A 8 5.23 -13.69 -3.02
CA ASN A 8 4.07 -13.61 -2.13
C ASN A 8 2.94 -12.90 -2.88
N LYS A 9 2.29 -13.67 -3.77
CA LYS A 9 0.94 -13.33 -4.24
C LYS A 9 0.00 -13.50 -3.05
N VAL A 10 -0.36 -12.40 -2.40
CA VAL A 10 -1.56 -12.37 -1.57
C VAL A 10 -2.50 -11.31 -2.14
N ASP A 11 -3.11 -11.68 -3.27
CA ASP A 11 -4.42 -11.20 -3.64
C ASP A 11 -5.46 -11.92 -2.76
N ALA A 12 -5.61 -11.44 -1.53
CA ALA A 12 -6.75 -11.73 -0.66
C ALA A 12 -7.37 -10.37 -0.29
N ASN A 13 -7.91 -9.70 -1.29
CA ASN A 13 -8.60 -8.42 -1.15
C ASN A 13 -9.74 -8.54 -0.13
N ASP A 14 -9.60 -7.79 0.97
CA ASP A 14 -10.63 -6.96 1.61
C ASP A 14 -11.14 -7.30 3.02
N VAL A 15 -10.76 -8.41 3.68
CA VAL A 15 -11.40 -8.76 4.97
C VAL A 15 -10.51 -8.62 6.22
N GLU A 16 -9.18 -8.76 6.16
CA GLU A 16 -8.36 -8.77 7.41
C GLU A 16 -6.99 -8.08 7.32
N MET A 17 -6.84 -7.01 6.53
CA MET A 17 -5.58 -6.28 6.55
C MET A 17 -5.40 -5.60 7.92
N THR A 18 -4.38 -5.97 8.72
CA THR A 18 -4.13 -5.38 10.05
C THR A 18 -3.75 -3.90 9.95
N PHE A 19 -3.80 -3.17 11.06
CA PHE A 19 -3.38 -1.76 11.08
C PHE A 19 -1.91 -1.62 10.64
N GLU A 20 -1.03 -2.47 11.18
CA GLU A 20 0.39 -2.47 10.84
C GLU A 20 0.62 -2.74 9.35
N GLN A 21 -0.08 -3.73 8.79
CA GLN A 21 0.01 -4.05 7.36
C GLN A 21 -0.49 -2.90 6.48
N ALA A 22 -1.61 -2.28 6.88
CA ALA A 22 -2.17 -1.15 6.14
C ALA A 22 -1.22 0.06 6.15
N MET A 23 -0.49 0.24 7.26
CA MET A 23 0.51 1.29 7.39
C MET A 23 1.77 0.99 6.56
N GLU A 24 2.30 -0.24 6.61
CA GLU A 24 3.43 -0.67 5.78
C GLU A 24 3.13 -0.51 4.28
N LYS A 25 1.92 -0.87 3.85
CA LYS A 25 1.49 -0.67 2.46
C LYS A 25 1.40 0.81 2.09
N LEU A 26 0.92 1.66 2.99
CA LEU A 26 0.84 3.10 2.76
C LEU A 26 2.24 3.72 2.61
N GLU A 27 3.21 3.31 3.43
CA GLU A 27 4.61 3.74 3.32
C GLU A 27 5.21 3.36 1.95
N LEU A 28 5.00 2.11 1.51
CA LEU A 28 5.45 1.66 0.19
C LEU A 28 4.82 2.44 -0.96
N LEU A 29 3.54 2.82 -0.87
CA LEU A 29 2.89 3.63 -1.89
C LEU A 29 3.47 5.05 -1.92
N VAL A 30 3.76 5.63 -0.76
CA VAL A 30 4.40 6.95 -0.66
C VAL A 30 5.81 6.91 -1.23
N GLU A 31 6.61 5.90 -0.90
CA GLU A 31 7.97 5.73 -1.44
C GLU A 31 7.96 5.62 -2.98
N GLN A 32 6.98 4.90 -3.54
CA GLN A 32 6.81 4.79 -4.99
C GLN A 32 6.45 6.14 -5.63
N LEU A 33 5.56 6.92 -5.00
CA LEU A 33 5.20 8.27 -5.46
C LEU A 33 6.40 9.22 -5.38
N GLU A 34 7.22 9.12 -4.34
CA GLU A 34 8.42 9.95 -4.15
C GLU A 34 9.56 9.59 -5.13
N CYS A 35 9.67 8.34 -5.54
CA CYS A 35 10.66 7.90 -6.54
C CYS A 35 10.44 8.53 -7.93
N GLY A 36 9.22 8.98 -8.24
CA GLY A 36 8.93 9.69 -9.50
C GLY A 36 9.16 8.87 -10.77
N GLN A 37 9.24 7.54 -10.68
CA GLN A 37 9.40 6.63 -11.82
C GLN A 37 8.05 6.25 -12.47
N MET A 38 6.94 6.69 -11.89
CA MET A 38 5.59 6.34 -12.31
C MET A 38 5.07 7.35 -13.34
N THR A 39 4.24 6.88 -14.26
CA THR A 39 3.46 7.77 -15.12
C THR A 39 2.42 8.54 -14.29
N LEU A 40 1.85 9.59 -14.89
CA LEU A 40 0.80 10.38 -14.23
C LEU A 40 -0.41 9.51 -13.85
N ASP A 41 -0.82 8.60 -14.73
CA ASP A 41 -1.99 7.73 -14.51
C ASP A 41 -1.76 6.72 -13.39
N GLU A 42 -0.56 6.11 -13.37
CA GLU A 42 -0.13 5.23 -12.28
C GLU A 42 -0.03 6.00 -10.95
N SER A 43 0.53 7.21 -10.98
CA SER A 43 0.62 8.07 -9.79
C SER A 43 -0.75 8.42 -9.21
N LEU A 44 -1.74 8.69 -10.07
CA LEU A 44 -3.12 8.94 -9.66
C LEU A 44 -3.75 7.69 -9.04
N THR A 45 -3.54 6.53 -9.64
CA THR A 45 -4.04 5.25 -9.13
C THR A 45 -3.44 4.93 -7.76
N THR A 46 -2.12 5.01 -7.62
CA THR A 46 -1.38 4.81 -6.36
C THR A 46 -1.82 5.80 -5.29
N PHE A 47 -2.07 7.05 -5.65
CA PHE A 47 -2.59 8.06 -4.74
C PHE A 47 -3.99 7.70 -4.23
N GLU A 48 -4.91 7.29 -5.11
CA GLU A 48 -6.25 6.86 -4.71
C GLU A 48 -6.23 5.64 -3.77
N GLU A 49 -5.35 4.68 -4.03
CA GLU A 49 -5.13 3.54 -3.14
C GLU A 49 -4.59 3.96 -1.77
N GLY A 50 -3.62 4.88 -1.74
CA GLY A 50 -3.07 5.44 -0.51
C GLY A 50 -4.14 6.13 0.33
N ILE A 51 -5.03 6.90 -0.29
CA ILE A 51 -6.15 7.55 0.40
C ILE A 51 -7.12 6.52 1.01
N LYS A 52 -7.46 5.46 0.27
CA LYS A 52 -8.33 4.38 0.77
C LYS A 52 -7.70 3.66 1.97
N LEU A 53 -6.40 3.38 1.90
CA LEU A 53 -5.64 2.78 3.01
C LEU A 53 -5.61 3.69 4.24
N ALA A 54 -5.28 4.98 4.07
CA ALA A 54 -5.26 5.95 5.16
C ALA A 54 -6.62 6.08 5.85
N GLN A 55 -7.71 6.07 5.09
CA GLN A 55 -9.07 6.08 5.63
C GLN A 55 -9.39 4.82 6.46
N ARG A 56 -8.95 3.64 5.99
CA ARG A 56 -9.09 2.37 6.74
C ARG A 56 -8.30 2.41 8.05
N CYS A 57 -7.05 2.86 8.00
CA CYS A 57 -6.21 3.01 9.20
C CYS A 57 -6.88 3.93 10.22
N ARG A 58 -7.42 5.08 9.78
CA ARG A 58 -8.14 6.00 10.67
C ARG A 58 -9.39 5.36 11.27
N LYS A 59 -10.21 4.71 10.45
CA LYS A 59 -11.42 4.03 10.94
C LYS A 59 -11.12 2.99 12.01
N ARG A 60 -9.99 2.30 11.92
CA ARG A 60 -9.57 1.26 12.88
C ARG A 60 -8.97 1.84 14.18
N LEU A 61 -8.56 3.10 14.19
CA LEU A 61 -8.11 3.81 15.40
C LEU A 61 -9.26 4.51 16.14
N ASP A 62 -10.34 4.83 15.42
CA ASP A 62 -11.54 5.47 15.98
C ASP A 62 -12.48 4.46 16.68
N ASP A 63 -12.31 3.15 16.45
CA ASP A 63 -13.02 2.04 17.13
C ASP A 63 -12.25 1.51 18.35
#